data_AF-A0A353QW36-F1
#
_entry.id   AF-A0A353QW36-F1
#
_cell.length_a   1.000
_cell.length_b   1.000
_cell.length_c   1.000
_cell.angle_alpha   90.00
_cell.angle_beta   90.00
_cell.angle_gamma   90.00
#
_symmetry.space_group_name_H-M   'P 1'
#
loop_
_entity.id
_entity.type
_entity.pdbx_description
1 polymer ?
#
loop_
_entity_poly.entity_id
_entity_poly.type
_entity_poly.pdbx_seq_one_letter_code
_entity_poly.pdbx_strand_id
1 'polypeptide(L)'
;MFNVSNIQRGFTLAEVLVTLAIIGVIASLTIPKIVASTNKTKYGTALKKTVAVLNQVIIKNIAEDDTDTATTTITDNDTLAAYFAVKLNVLKNDGNGSLWLADGTRLSFFHTGGGSGCGTISDVYVFDPNIANACYVVVDVNGDKKPNIKSYGVYANATAVSYSDVWILGINPRSVKPVILDANTTTVAALKDINGNVLNYTEFEDRDDASMCAVLDVPAIIKIVIPHP
;
A
#
# COMPACT_ATOMS: atom_id res chain seq x y z
N MET A 1 5.91 -14.09 -74.06
CA MET A 1 6.41 -14.22 -72.68
C MET A 1 6.41 -12.83 -72.06
N PHE A 2 5.43 -12.52 -71.21
CA PHE A 2 5.38 -11.23 -70.52
C PHE A 2 6.31 -11.28 -69.31
N ASN A 3 7.32 -10.42 -69.28
CA ASN A 3 8.26 -10.32 -68.17
C ASN A 3 7.62 -9.42 -67.10
N VAL A 4 7.18 -10.02 -65.99
CA VAL A 4 6.64 -9.27 -64.84
C VAL A 4 7.82 -8.71 -64.05
N SER A 5 8.10 -7.41 -64.23
CA SER A 5 9.07 -6.69 -63.41
C SER A 5 8.57 -6.58 -61.97
N ASN A 6 9.21 -7.31 -61.05
CA ASN A 6 8.98 -7.20 -59.61
C ASN A 6 9.46 -5.82 -59.13
N ILE A 7 8.55 -4.87 -58.93
CA ILE A 7 8.85 -3.57 -58.29
C ILE A 7 9.01 -3.85 -56.80
N GLN A 8 10.25 -3.99 -56.31
CA GLN A 8 10.53 -4.03 -54.88
C GLN A 8 10.27 -2.63 -54.30
N ARG A 9 9.11 -2.45 -53.66
CA ARG A 9 8.80 -1.24 -52.89
C ARG A 9 9.56 -1.31 -51.57
N GLY A 10 10.75 -0.71 -51.54
CA GLY A 10 11.49 -0.47 -50.30
C GLY A 10 11.00 0.81 -49.62
N PHE A 11 11.00 0.83 -48.29
CA PHE A 11 10.73 2.04 -47.51
C PHE A 11 11.79 3.10 -47.83
N THR A 12 11.36 4.32 -48.17
CA THR A 12 12.29 5.44 -48.30
C THR A 12 12.80 5.85 -46.92
N LEU A 13 14.03 6.38 -46.85
CA LEU A 13 14.59 6.87 -45.59
C LEU A 13 13.68 7.93 -44.94
N ALA A 14 13.06 8.78 -45.76
CA ALA A 14 12.11 9.80 -45.30
C ALA A 14 10.84 9.19 -44.69
N GLU A 15 10.31 8.11 -45.28
CA GLU A 15 9.11 7.42 -44.78
C GLU A 15 9.35 6.79 -43.41
N VAL A 16 10.52 6.16 -43.21
CA VAL A 16 10.90 5.62 -41.90
C VAL A 16 11.12 6.75 -40.87
N LEU A 17 11.70 7.88 -41.28
CA LEU A 17 12.00 8.98 -40.36
C LEU A 17 10.73 9.69 -39.86
N VAL A 18 9.75 9.92 -40.74
CA VAL A 18 8.46 10.50 -40.35
C VAL A 18 7.67 9.55 -39.44
N THR A 19 7.69 8.25 -39.72
CA THR A 19 7.01 7.27 -38.87
C THR A 19 7.66 7.17 -37.48
N LEU A 20 9.00 7.15 -37.39
CA LEU A 20 9.73 7.20 -36.12
C LEU A 20 9.45 8.49 -35.33
N ALA A 21 9.34 9.64 -36.01
CA ALA A 21 8.97 10.91 -35.39
C ALA A 21 7.55 10.88 -34.80
N ILE A 22 6.57 10.35 -35.56
CA ILE A 22 5.18 10.26 -35.11
C ILE A 22 5.03 9.32 -33.91
N ILE A 23 5.63 8.12 -33.97
CA ILE A 23 5.57 7.19 -32.82
C ILE A 23 6.29 7.77 -31.61
N GLY A 24 7.37 8.56 -31.78
CA GLY A 24 8.06 9.24 -30.69
C GLY A 24 7.17 10.23 -29.93
N VAL A 25 6.41 11.05 -30.65
CA VAL A 25 5.46 12.00 -30.05
C VAL A 25 4.33 11.26 -29.32
N ILE A 26 3.71 10.26 -29.97
CA ILE A 26 2.60 9.51 -29.36
C ILE A 26 3.07 8.72 -28.13
N ALA A 27 4.24 8.08 -28.21
CA ALA A 27 4.84 7.36 -27.10
C ALA A 27 5.10 8.28 -25.91
N SER A 28 5.56 9.51 -26.15
CA SER A 28 5.79 10.49 -25.07
C SER A 28 4.51 10.86 -24.30
N LEU A 29 3.35 10.83 -24.95
CA LEU A 29 2.06 11.15 -24.33
C LEU A 29 1.40 9.92 -23.68
N THR A 30 1.61 8.73 -24.24
CA THR A 30 0.90 7.51 -23.84
C THR A 30 1.67 6.66 -22.82
N ILE A 31 2.99 6.57 -22.91
CA ILE A 31 3.83 5.77 -22.00
C ILE A 31 3.64 6.23 -20.54
N PRO A 32 3.70 7.53 -20.19
CA PRO A 32 3.56 7.95 -18.80
C PRO A 32 2.19 7.57 -18.23
N LYS A 33 1.12 7.72 -19.03
CA LYS A 33 -0.26 7.42 -18.61
C LYS A 33 -0.50 5.93 -18.40
N ILE A 34 0.03 5.07 -19.27
CA ILE A 34 -0.11 3.61 -19.15
C ILE A 34 0.66 3.13 -17.92
N VAL A 35 1.91 3.57 -17.74
CA VAL A 35 2.73 3.20 -16.57
C VAL A 35 2.05 3.60 -15.26
N ALA A 36 1.52 4.82 -15.19
CA ALA A 36 0.73 5.31 -14.05
C ALA A 36 -0.47 4.38 -13.73
N SER A 37 -1.29 4.07 -14.73
CA SER A 37 -2.47 3.22 -14.57
C SER A 37 -2.11 1.78 -14.17
N THR A 38 -1.09 1.18 -14.80
CA THR A 38 -0.62 -0.17 -14.48
C THR A 38 -0.10 -0.27 -13.05
N ASN A 39 0.66 0.74 -12.59
CA ASN A 39 1.15 0.78 -11.21
C ASN A 39 0.00 0.86 -10.20
N LYS A 40 -1.04 1.66 -10.48
CA LYS A 40 -2.26 1.73 -9.64
C LYS A 40 -2.90 0.36 -9.44
N THR A 41 -3.15 -0.37 -10.53
CA THR A 41 -3.77 -1.71 -10.46
C THR A 41 -2.86 -2.72 -9.76
N LYS A 42 -1.55 -2.67 -10.02
CA LYS A 42 -0.56 -3.55 -9.40
C LYS A 42 -0.55 -3.38 -7.88
N TYR A 43 -0.44 -2.15 -7.42
CA TYR A 43 -0.43 -1.79 -6.01
C TYR A 43 -1.71 -2.20 -5.29
N GLY A 44 -2.85 -1.97 -5.92
CA GLY A 44 -4.12 -2.39 -5.33
C GLY A 44 -4.30 -3.90 -5.24
N THR A 45 -3.83 -4.63 -6.25
CA THR A 45 -3.84 -6.09 -6.22
C THR A 45 -2.91 -6.63 -5.13
N ALA A 46 -1.72 -6.02 -4.97
CA ALA A 46 -0.77 -6.37 -3.93
C ALA A 46 -1.35 -6.12 -2.53
N LEU A 47 -2.00 -4.98 -2.29
CA LEU A 47 -2.66 -4.70 -1.02
C LEU A 47 -3.76 -5.72 -0.72
N LYS A 48 -4.63 -6.04 -1.68
CA LYS A 48 -5.69 -7.06 -1.51
C LYS A 48 -5.11 -8.41 -1.12
N LYS A 49 -4.01 -8.81 -1.77
CA LYS A 49 -3.27 -10.02 -1.43
C LYS A 49 -2.74 -9.94 -0.01
N THR A 50 -2.11 -8.84 0.39
CA THR A 50 -1.57 -8.67 1.74
C THR A 50 -2.66 -8.76 2.81
N VAL A 51 -3.80 -8.08 2.62
CA VAL A 51 -4.95 -8.17 3.54
C VAL A 51 -5.43 -9.62 3.67
N ALA A 52 -5.57 -10.34 2.55
CA ALA A 52 -5.99 -11.74 2.56
C ALA A 52 -4.98 -12.64 3.27
N VAL A 53 -3.69 -12.46 3.01
CA VAL A 53 -2.60 -13.22 3.65
C VAL A 53 -2.56 -12.95 5.16
N LEU A 54 -2.67 -11.70 5.60
CA LEU A 54 -2.69 -11.36 7.03
C LEU A 54 -3.89 -11.99 7.75
N ASN A 55 -5.08 -11.96 7.14
CA ASN A 55 -6.25 -12.64 7.69
C ASN A 55 -6.05 -14.17 7.73
N GLN A 56 -5.44 -14.75 6.71
CA GLN A 56 -5.10 -16.19 6.71
C GLN A 56 -4.10 -16.55 7.82
N VAL A 57 -3.13 -15.70 8.11
CA VAL A 57 -2.18 -15.90 9.22
C VAL A 57 -2.92 -15.95 10.55
N ILE A 58 -3.86 -15.02 10.80
CA ILE A 58 -4.67 -15.04 12.02
C ILE A 58 -5.49 -16.34 12.11
N ILE A 59 -6.18 -16.72 11.04
CA ILE A 59 -6.98 -17.96 11.02
C ILE A 59 -6.09 -19.18 11.28
N LYS A 60 -4.88 -19.21 10.72
CA LYS A 60 -3.93 -20.31 10.90
C LYS A 60 -3.39 -20.38 12.33
N ASN A 61 -3.05 -19.26 12.94
CA ASN A 61 -2.61 -19.22 14.35
C ASN A 61 -3.73 -19.67 15.29
N ILE A 62 -4.99 -19.30 15.02
CA ILE A 62 -6.14 -19.77 15.80
C ILE A 62 -6.34 -21.28 15.60
N ALA A 63 -6.19 -21.79 14.38
CA ALA A 63 -6.42 -23.20 14.08
C ALA A 63 -5.31 -24.13 14.60
N GLU A 64 -4.05 -23.70 14.55
CA GLU A 64 -2.89 -24.53 14.93
C GLU A 64 -2.48 -24.32 16.39
N ASP A 65 -2.53 -23.07 16.87
CA ASP A 65 -1.94 -22.66 18.14
C ASP A 65 -3.02 -22.18 19.15
N ASP A 66 -4.30 -22.14 18.78
CA ASP A 66 -5.44 -21.60 19.57
C ASP A 66 -5.17 -20.17 20.10
N THR A 67 -4.35 -19.42 19.37
CA THR A 67 -3.99 -18.03 19.71
C THR A 67 -4.52 -17.08 18.65
N ASP A 68 -5.16 -16.01 19.11
CA ASP A 68 -5.55 -14.88 18.28
C ASP A 68 -4.68 -13.65 18.59
N THR A 69 -4.94 -12.53 17.92
CA THR A 69 -4.15 -11.32 18.17
C THR A 69 -4.49 -10.65 19.51
N ALA A 70 -5.52 -11.09 20.25
CA ALA A 70 -5.80 -10.65 21.62
C ALA A 70 -4.97 -11.40 22.69
N THR A 71 -4.07 -12.29 22.28
CA THR A 71 -3.13 -12.96 23.19
C THR A 71 -2.32 -11.98 24.04
N THR A 72 -2.06 -12.36 25.29
CA THR A 72 -1.23 -11.57 26.22
C THR A 72 0.26 -11.56 25.87
N THR A 73 0.69 -12.38 24.92
CA THR A 73 2.08 -12.41 24.43
C THR A 73 2.41 -11.22 23.53
N ILE A 74 1.40 -10.55 22.97
CA ILE A 74 1.56 -9.32 22.22
C ILE A 74 1.56 -8.17 23.23
N THR A 75 2.68 -7.48 23.36
CA THR A 75 2.87 -6.37 24.32
C THR A 75 3.48 -5.12 23.71
N ASP A 76 4.01 -5.23 22.49
CA ASP A 76 4.69 -4.18 21.77
C ASP A 76 4.67 -4.48 20.25
N ASN A 77 5.30 -3.59 19.47
CA ASN A 77 5.39 -3.71 18.02
C ASN A 77 6.14 -4.97 17.57
N ASP A 78 7.20 -5.37 18.28
CA ASP A 78 8.06 -6.49 17.89
C ASP A 78 7.35 -7.83 18.13
N THR A 79 6.70 -7.99 19.29
CA THR A 79 5.89 -9.16 19.61
C THR A 79 4.68 -9.30 18.68
N LEU A 80 4.06 -8.19 18.27
CA LEU A 80 3.02 -8.18 17.24
C LEU A 80 3.56 -8.61 15.88
N ALA A 81 4.70 -8.09 15.45
CA ALA A 81 5.35 -8.51 14.21
C ALA A 81 5.76 -9.98 14.26
N ALA A 82 6.32 -10.44 15.39
CA ALA A 82 6.70 -11.83 15.61
C ALA A 82 5.49 -12.77 15.49
N TYR A 83 4.33 -12.40 16.05
CA TYR A 83 3.09 -13.17 15.91
C TYR A 83 2.73 -13.44 14.44
N PHE A 84 2.86 -12.43 13.57
CA PHE A 84 2.63 -12.59 12.14
C PHE A 84 3.79 -13.31 11.43
N ALA A 85 5.03 -13.07 11.85
CA ALA A 85 6.24 -13.63 11.23
C ALA A 85 6.28 -15.15 11.23
N VAL A 86 5.65 -15.83 12.21
CA VAL A 86 5.65 -17.30 12.32
C VAL A 86 5.07 -17.98 11.07
N LYS A 87 4.04 -17.39 10.45
CA LYS A 87 3.35 -17.98 9.30
C LYS A 87 3.51 -17.16 8.01
N LEU A 88 4.26 -16.06 8.05
CA LEU A 88 4.61 -15.26 6.88
C LEU A 88 5.95 -15.69 6.28
N ASN A 89 6.10 -15.50 4.97
CA ASN A 89 7.39 -15.70 4.30
C ASN A 89 8.26 -14.43 4.44
N VAL A 90 8.91 -14.31 5.59
CA VAL A 90 9.73 -13.16 5.99
C VAL A 90 11.18 -13.33 5.50
N LEU A 91 11.69 -12.34 4.77
CA LEU A 91 13.10 -12.23 4.39
C LEU A 91 13.94 -11.51 5.44
N LYS A 92 13.35 -10.54 6.14
CA LYS A 92 14.01 -9.74 7.17
C LYS A 92 13.01 -9.31 8.24
N ASN A 93 13.43 -9.36 9.50
CA ASN A 93 12.79 -8.74 10.64
C ASN A 93 13.79 -7.75 11.26
N ASP A 94 13.36 -6.52 11.56
CA ASP A 94 14.21 -5.53 12.22
C ASP A 94 14.24 -5.62 13.76
N GLY A 95 13.37 -6.44 14.35
CA GLY A 95 13.23 -6.54 15.81
C GLY A 95 12.54 -5.33 16.46
N ASN A 96 11.94 -4.45 15.65
CA ASN A 96 11.25 -3.23 16.11
C ASN A 96 9.82 -3.13 15.54
N GLY A 97 9.31 -4.22 14.97
CA GLY A 97 7.96 -4.28 14.43
C GLY A 97 7.85 -4.23 12.91
N SER A 98 8.96 -4.20 12.16
CA SER A 98 8.93 -4.22 10.69
C SER A 98 9.42 -5.54 10.09
N LEU A 99 8.64 -6.07 9.15
CA LEU A 99 8.93 -7.27 8.39
C LEU A 99 9.06 -6.94 6.89
N TRP A 100 10.07 -7.50 6.23
CA TRP A 100 10.17 -7.50 4.77
C TRP A 100 9.81 -8.90 4.27
N LEU A 101 8.80 -8.98 3.41
CA LEU A 101 8.33 -10.22 2.82
C LEU A 101 9.09 -10.56 1.53
N ALA A 102 9.05 -11.85 1.17
CA ALA A 102 9.67 -12.35 -0.05
C ALA A 102 9.14 -11.74 -1.36
N ASP A 103 7.94 -11.15 -1.33
CA ASP A 103 7.36 -10.46 -2.48
C ASP A 103 7.76 -8.98 -2.60
N GLY A 104 8.60 -8.49 -1.68
CA GLY A 104 9.07 -7.11 -1.64
C GLY A 104 8.18 -6.17 -0.84
N THR A 105 7.07 -6.66 -0.26
CA THR A 105 6.23 -5.89 0.64
C THR A 105 6.93 -5.68 1.98
N ARG A 106 6.87 -4.46 2.51
CA ARG A 106 7.25 -4.16 3.89
C ARG A 106 6.00 -3.97 4.74
N LEU A 107 5.93 -4.65 5.87
CA LEU A 107 4.89 -4.51 6.87
C LEU A 107 5.50 -3.85 8.10
N SER A 108 4.90 -2.79 8.63
CA SER A 108 5.31 -2.19 9.90
C SER A 108 4.14 -2.22 10.86
N PHE A 109 4.29 -3.01 11.92
CA PHE A 109 3.27 -3.28 12.92
C PHE A 109 3.41 -2.31 14.09
N PHE A 110 2.26 -1.92 14.63
CA PHE A 110 2.19 -0.99 15.74
C PHE A 110 1.16 -1.50 16.76
N HIS A 111 1.60 -1.58 18.01
CA HIS A 111 0.78 -1.81 19.20
C HIS A 111 0.81 -0.53 20.03
N THR A 112 -0.35 0.10 20.20
CA THR A 112 -0.48 1.41 20.85
C THR A 112 -1.59 1.40 21.90
N GLY A 113 -1.61 2.44 22.74
CA GLY A 113 -2.56 2.52 23.86
C GLY A 113 -2.24 1.65 25.08
N GLY A 114 -1.09 0.96 25.06
CA GLY A 114 -0.61 0.11 26.16
C GLY A 114 -1.46 -1.14 26.38
N GLY A 115 -1.03 -2.01 27.30
CA GLY A 115 -1.70 -3.28 27.63
C GLY A 115 -1.10 -4.48 26.90
N SER A 116 -1.91 -5.52 26.69
CA SER A 116 -1.50 -6.74 25.98
C SER A 116 -2.62 -7.22 25.06
N GLY A 117 -2.24 -7.77 23.92
CA GLY A 117 -3.16 -8.16 22.86
C GLY A 117 -3.67 -6.97 22.05
N CYS A 118 -4.33 -7.26 20.95
CA CYS A 118 -5.01 -6.30 20.09
C CYS A 118 -6.48 -6.19 20.50
N GLY A 119 -6.93 -4.95 20.72
CA GLY A 119 -8.30 -4.63 21.10
C GLY A 119 -9.28 -4.71 19.93
N THR A 120 -10.57 -4.83 20.25
CA THR A 120 -11.62 -4.77 19.23
C THR A 120 -11.84 -3.32 18.81
N ILE A 121 -11.58 -3.03 17.54
CA ILE A 121 -11.97 -1.77 16.91
C ILE A 121 -13.46 -1.90 16.54
N SER A 122 -14.33 -1.21 17.29
CA SER A 122 -15.79 -1.37 17.27
C SER A 122 -16.49 -0.62 16.14
N ASP A 123 -15.89 0.46 15.64
CA ASP A 123 -16.44 1.21 14.53
C ASP A 123 -15.79 0.75 13.23
N VAL A 124 -16.64 0.32 12.29
CA VAL A 124 -16.23 -0.34 11.03
C VAL A 124 -15.25 0.53 10.23
N TYR A 125 -15.16 1.82 10.53
CA TYR A 125 -14.40 2.77 9.76
C TYR A 125 -13.65 3.82 10.56
N VAL A 126 -13.80 3.99 11.87
CA VAL A 126 -13.02 5.02 12.61
C VAL A 126 -11.96 4.34 13.46
N PHE A 127 -10.69 4.60 13.14
CA PHE A 127 -9.55 4.11 13.89
C PHE A 127 -8.85 5.25 14.64
N ASP A 128 -8.87 5.18 15.97
CA ASP A 128 -8.06 6.02 16.84
C ASP A 128 -6.89 5.18 17.39
N PRO A 129 -5.63 5.50 17.04
CA PRO A 129 -4.45 4.77 17.53
C PRO A 129 -4.20 4.97 19.03
N ASN A 130 -4.93 5.85 19.71
CA ASN A 130 -4.77 6.12 21.13
C ASN A 130 -5.72 5.31 22.02
N ILE A 131 -6.64 4.52 21.44
CA ILE A 131 -7.47 3.61 22.23
C ILE A 131 -6.60 2.51 22.84
N ALA A 132 -7.02 1.99 24.00
CA ALA A 132 -6.29 0.92 24.67
C ALA A 132 -6.13 -0.31 23.76
N ASN A 133 -4.92 -0.86 23.69
CA ASN A 133 -4.58 -2.02 22.86
C ASN A 133 -4.84 -1.84 21.36
N ALA A 134 -4.78 -0.63 20.82
CA ALA A 134 -4.96 -0.42 19.38
C ALA A 134 -3.83 -1.10 18.60
N CYS A 135 -4.18 -1.92 17.61
CA CYS A 135 -3.21 -2.53 16.73
C CYS A 135 -3.47 -2.13 15.28
N TYR A 136 -2.41 -1.81 14.55
CA TYR A 136 -2.48 -1.53 13.13
C TYR A 136 -1.18 -1.94 12.42
N VAL A 137 -1.29 -2.10 11.11
CA VAL A 137 -0.16 -2.38 10.24
C VAL A 137 -0.12 -1.37 9.11
N VAL A 138 1.06 -0.82 8.88
CA VAL A 138 1.39 -0.04 7.71
C VAL A 138 1.92 -0.99 6.65
N VAL A 139 1.21 -1.12 5.55
CA VAL A 139 1.55 -1.98 4.42
C VAL A 139 2.18 -1.13 3.32
N ASP A 140 3.42 -1.42 3.00
CA ASP A 140 4.15 -0.82 1.89
C ASP A 140 4.39 -1.89 0.81
N VAL A 141 3.59 -1.86 -0.26
CA VAL A 141 3.55 -2.95 -1.27
C VAL A 141 4.75 -2.97 -2.22
N ASN A 142 5.59 -1.94 -2.18
CA ASN A 142 6.80 -1.85 -2.98
C ASN A 142 8.06 -1.81 -2.10
N GLY A 143 7.88 -1.90 -0.78
CA GLY A 143 8.95 -1.81 0.20
C GLY A 143 9.61 -0.43 0.17
N ASP A 144 10.92 -0.38 0.42
CA ASP A 144 11.64 0.89 0.50
C ASP A 144 11.85 1.58 -0.87
N LYS A 145 11.21 1.08 -1.94
CA LYS A 145 11.31 1.62 -3.30
C LYS A 145 10.22 2.65 -3.54
N LYS A 146 10.63 3.78 -4.11
CA LYS A 146 9.71 4.80 -4.63
C LYS A 146 8.63 4.18 -5.54
N PRO A 147 7.38 4.66 -5.49
CA PRO A 147 6.95 5.91 -4.86
C PRO A 147 6.27 5.77 -3.47
N ASN A 148 7.04 5.93 -2.38
CA ASN A 148 6.56 6.11 -0.99
C ASN A 148 6.01 7.53 -0.73
N ILE A 149 5.31 8.05 -1.74
CA ILE A 149 4.59 9.31 -1.86
C ILE A 149 5.41 10.61 -1.91
N LYS A 150 5.11 11.43 -2.92
CA LYS A 150 5.14 12.90 -2.87
C LYS A 150 3.72 13.38 -3.17
N SER A 151 3.06 14.07 -2.24
CA SER A 151 2.34 15.32 -2.52
C SER A 151 1.75 15.84 -1.20
N TYR A 152 2.47 16.76 -0.55
CA TYR A 152 1.88 17.68 0.42
C TYR A 152 1.76 19.03 -0.27
N GLY A 153 0.54 19.57 -0.26
CA GLY A 153 0.20 20.83 -0.90
C GLY A 153 -1.30 21.08 -0.83
N VAL A 154 -1.83 21.18 0.39
CA VAL A 154 -3.03 22.00 0.60
C VAL A 154 -2.62 23.41 0.15
N TYR A 155 -3.32 23.97 -0.84
CA TYR A 155 -3.09 25.28 -1.48
C TYR A 155 -1.99 25.38 -2.56
N ALA A 156 -2.06 24.60 -3.64
CA ALA A 156 -1.73 25.11 -4.97
C ALA A 156 -2.30 24.20 -6.05
N ASN A 157 -3.13 24.77 -6.91
CA ASN A 157 -3.58 24.24 -8.20
C ASN A 157 -2.53 23.31 -8.87
N ALA A 158 -2.68 21.98 -8.76
CA ALA A 158 -1.73 21.02 -9.33
C ALA A 158 -2.38 19.70 -9.73
N THR A 159 -2.38 19.44 -11.04
CA THR A 159 -2.92 18.31 -11.79
C THR A 159 -2.15 16.98 -11.64
N ALA A 160 -1.50 16.73 -10.51
CA ALA A 160 -0.64 15.55 -10.31
C ALA A 160 -1.11 14.68 -9.14
N VAL A 161 -2.04 13.76 -9.42
CA VAL A 161 -2.41 12.66 -8.50
C VAL A 161 -1.22 11.69 -8.45
N SER A 162 -0.49 11.68 -7.35
CA SER A 162 0.62 10.73 -7.13
C SER A 162 0.13 9.52 -6.36
N TYR A 163 0.39 8.32 -6.88
CA TYR A 163 0.02 7.07 -6.24
C TYR A 163 0.87 6.83 -4.99
N SER A 164 0.19 6.47 -3.89
CA SER A 164 0.82 5.96 -2.68
C SER A 164 0.91 4.45 -2.77
N ASP A 165 2.07 3.89 -2.43
CA ASP A 165 2.28 2.47 -2.21
C ASP A 165 2.22 2.07 -0.73
N VAL A 166 1.71 2.96 0.14
CA VAL A 166 1.61 2.77 1.58
C VAL A 166 0.17 2.96 2.11
N TRP A 167 -0.35 1.95 2.81
CA TRP A 167 -1.69 1.97 3.42
C TRP A 167 -1.68 1.56 4.89
N ILE A 168 -2.69 1.99 5.64
CA ILE A 168 -2.92 1.59 7.04
C ILE A 168 -4.09 0.60 7.10
N LEU A 169 -3.91 -0.49 7.83
CA LEU A 169 -4.95 -1.46 8.15
C LEU A 169 -5.04 -1.63 9.67
N GLY A 170 -6.25 -1.65 10.21
CA GLY A 170 -6.51 -1.99 11.61
C GLY A 170 -6.48 -3.49 11.83
N ILE A 171 -5.99 -3.90 13.00
CA ILE A 171 -5.93 -5.29 13.43
C ILE A 171 -6.87 -5.47 14.63
N ASN A 172 -7.91 -6.25 14.44
CA ASN A 172 -8.79 -6.75 15.49
C ASN A 172 -8.34 -8.18 15.88
N PRO A 173 -8.74 -8.68 17.08
CA PRO A 173 -8.42 -10.01 17.58
C PRO A 173 -8.41 -11.12 16.50
N ARG A 174 -9.43 -11.11 15.63
CA ARG A 174 -9.69 -12.17 14.65
C ARG A 174 -9.69 -11.70 13.19
N SER A 175 -9.30 -10.47 12.88
CA SER A 175 -9.32 -9.97 11.51
C SER A 175 -8.46 -8.73 11.28
N VAL A 176 -7.90 -8.59 10.09
CA VAL A 176 -7.30 -7.35 9.61
C VAL A 176 -8.25 -6.68 8.62
N LYS A 177 -8.57 -5.40 8.85
CA LYS A 177 -9.52 -4.64 8.04
C LYS A 177 -8.98 -3.26 7.67
N PRO A 178 -9.36 -2.70 6.52
CA PRO A 178 -9.09 -1.30 6.21
C PRO A 178 -9.78 -0.38 7.23
N VAL A 179 -9.15 0.76 7.52
CA VAL A 179 -9.65 1.75 8.47
C VAL A 179 -9.72 3.13 7.82
N ILE A 180 -10.60 3.99 8.33
CA ILE A 180 -10.64 5.45 8.11
C ILE A 180 -10.17 6.10 9.42
N LEU A 181 -9.45 7.23 9.34
CA LEU A 181 -9.19 8.05 10.51
C LEU A 181 -10.42 8.95 10.71
N ASP A 182 -10.66 9.48 11.91
CA ASP A 182 -11.68 10.51 12.07
C ASP A 182 -11.08 11.90 11.82
N ALA A 183 -11.94 12.87 11.47
CA ALA A 183 -11.52 14.26 11.33
C ALA A 183 -10.99 14.89 12.64
N ASN A 184 -11.16 14.23 13.80
CA ASN A 184 -10.58 14.64 15.08
C ASN A 184 -9.15 14.10 15.28
N THR A 185 -8.72 13.11 14.50
CA THR A 185 -7.34 12.65 14.35
C THR A 185 -6.60 13.62 13.43
N THR A 186 -6.67 14.93 13.74
CA THR A 186 -5.83 15.98 13.11
C THR A 186 -4.36 15.85 13.48
N THR A 187 -4.05 14.96 14.41
CA THR A 187 -2.69 14.58 14.75
C THR A 187 -2.62 13.10 15.12
N VAL A 188 -2.43 12.20 14.14
CA VAL A 188 -1.60 11.01 14.41
C VAL A 188 -0.14 11.45 14.45
N ALA A 189 0.17 12.43 15.31
CA ALA A 189 1.49 13.07 15.46
C ALA A 189 2.59 12.10 15.95
N ALA A 190 2.27 10.82 16.07
CA ALA A 190 3.16 9.78 16.56
C ALA A 190 3.45 8.66 15.53
N LEU A 191 2.85 8.67 14.33
CA LEU A 191 3.30 7.74 13.29
C LEU A 191 4.67 8.20 12.83
N LYS A 192 5.69 7.53 13.34
CA LYS A 192 7.06 7.71 12.91
C LYS A 192 7.42 6.56 11.99
N ASP A 193 8.11 6.83 10.88
CA ASP A 193 8.79 5.77 10.16
C ASP A 193 9.86 5.13 11.06
N ILE A 194 10.48 4.04 10.60
CA ILE A 194 11.59 3.38 11.31
C ILE A 194 12.78 4.32 11.63
N ASN A 195 12.83 5.50 11.01
CA ASN A 195 13.85 6.53 11.21
C ASN A 195 13.38 7.69 12.11
N GLY A 196 12.17 7.62 12.67
CA GLY A 196 11.64 8.66 13.55
C GLY A 196 10.91 9.82 12.83
N ASN A 197 10.76 9.78 11.50
CA ASN A 197 10.14 10.84 10.71
C ASN A 197 8.61 10.77 10.79
N VAL A 198 7.96 11.92 11.00
CA VAL A 198 6.50 12.01 11.03
C VAL A 198 5.91 11.62 9.68
N LEU A 199 5.09 10.57 9.68
CA LEU A 199 4.29 10.14 8.54
C LEU A 199 3.08 11.07 8.44
N ASN A 200 3.07 11.96 7.44
CA ASN A 200 1.88 12.74 7.13
C ASN A 200 0.84 11.81 6.48
N TYR A 201 -0.42 11.99 6.84
CA TYR A 201 -1.52 11.23 6.27
C TYR A 201 -2.50 12.22 5.64
N THR A 202 -3.07 11.82 4.53
CA THR A 202 -4.20 12.51 3.92
C THR A 202 -5.31 11.49 3.83
N GLU A 203 -6.46 11.76 4.44
CA GLU A 203 -7.69 11.07 4.10
C GLU A 203 -7.96 11.32 2.61
N PHE A 204 -7.57 10.38 1.75
CA PHE A 204 -8.10 10.35 0.41
C PHE A 204 -9.48 9.70 0.52
N GLU A 205 -10.50 10.52 0.79
CA GLU A 205 -11.88 10.19 0.45
C GLU A 205 -12.06 10.31 -1.08
N ASP A 206 -11.21 9.61 -1.83
CA ASP A 206 -11.32 9.61 -3.28
C ASP A 206 -12.37 8.57 -3.67
N ARG A 207 -13.64 9.00 -3.74
CA ARG A 207 -14.74 8.22 -4.30
C ARG A 207 -14.44 7.79 -5.75
N ASP A 208 -13.44 8.37 -6.43
CA ASP A 208 -13.01 7.98 -7.77
C ASP A 208 -11.92 6.89 -7.78
N ASP A 209 -11.37 6.51 -6.62
CA ASP A 209 -10.62 5.26 -6.44
C ASP A 209 -11.53 4.09 -6.01
N ALA A 210 -12.79 4.13 -6.46
CA ALA A 210 -13.81 3.11 -6.26
C ALA A 210 -13.31 1.69 -6.55
N SER A 211 -12.31 1.52 -7.42
CA SER A 211 -11.69 0.22 -7.68
C SER A 211 -11.01 -0.41 -6.46
N MET A 212 -10.34 0.38 -5.61
CA MET A 212 -9.60 -0.13 -4.46
C MET A 212 -10.53 -0.43 -3.28
N CYS A 213 -11.43 0.51 -3.01
CA CYS A 213 -12.55 0.34 -2.09
C CYS A 213 -13.43 -0.86 -2.46
N ALA A 214 -13.78 -1.03 -3.74
CA ALA A 214 -14.51 -2.22 -4.23
C ALA A 214 -13.68 -3.51 -4.20
N VAL A 215 -12.36 -3.43 -4.39
CA VAL A 215 -11.46 -4.57 -4.29
C VAL A 215 -11.35 -5.09 -2.86
N LEU A 216 -11.42 -4.22 -1.86
CA LEU A 216 -11.39 -4.57 -0.44
C LEU A 216 -12.78 -4.64 0.23
N ASP A 217 -13.84 -4.32 -0.51
CA ASP A 217 -15.23 -4.20 -0.03
C ASP A 217 -15.36 -3.25 1.18
N VAL A 218 -14.74 -2.07 1.07
CA VAL A 218 -14.79 -1.01 2.10
C VAL A 218 -15.15 0.35 1.49
N PRO A 219 -15.89 1.21 2.22
CA PRO A 219 -16.24 2.55 1.79
C PRO A 219 -15.05 3.51 1.66
N ALA A 220 -13.98 3.37 2.47
CA ALA A 220 -12.75 4.15 2.30
C ALA A 220 -11.51 3.46 2.91
N ILE A 221 -10.32 3.93 2.54
CA ILE A 221 -9.01 3.43 3.00
C ILE A 221 -8.05 4.61 3.19
N ILE A 222 -7.28 4.63 4.28
CA ILE A 222 -6.23 5.64 4.51
C ILE A 222 -4.99 5.37 3.64
N LYS A 223 -4.52 6.42 2.97
CA LYS A 223 -3.21 6.44 2.29
C LYS A 223 -2.26 7.32 3.10
N ILE A 224 -1.06 6.80 3.40
CA ILE A 224 0.01 7.62 3.99
C ILE A 224 0.65 8.45 2.88
N VAL A 225 1.24 9.61 3.22
CA VAL A 225 2.09 10.44 2.37
C VAL A 225 3.40 10.71 3.13
N ILE A 226 4.53 10.09 2.78
CA ILE A 226 5.77 10.29 3.53
C ILE A 226 6.43 11.59 3.05
N PRO A 227 6.55 12.62 3.90
CA PRO A 227 7.34 13.80 3.55
C PRO A 227 8.82 13.41 3.48
N HIS A 228 9.48 13.74 2.38
CA HIS A 228 10.94 13.68 2.32
C HIS A 228 11.51 15.04 2.77
N PRO A 229 12.65 15.06 3.49
CA PRO A 229 13.43 16.29 3.69
C PRO A 229 13.86 16.95 2.37
#